data_AF-B6JFY4-F1
#
_entry.id   AF-B6JFY4-F1
#
_cell.length_a   1.000
_cell.length_b   1.000
_cell.length_c   1.000
_cell.angle_alpha   90.00
_cell.angle_beta   90.00
_cell.angle_gamma   90.00
#
_symmetry.space_group_name_H-M   'P 1'
#
loop_
_entity.id
_entity.type
_entity.pdbx_description
1 polymer ?
#
loop_
_entity_poly.entity_id
_entity_poly.type
_entity_poly.pdbx_seq_one_letter_code
_entity_poly.pdbx_strand_id
1 'polypeptide(L)'
;MPKKKKSGTSVWVDPDDAPELDDDFFDRAEIREGDKIIRRGRPPLGLVAKKSVTLRLDDDVIAAYRETGAGWQSRINADLRKARKLGKV
;
A
#
# COMPACT_ATOMS: atom_id res chain seq x y z
N MET A 1 16.66 59.14 -13.46
CA MET A 1 17.27 57.95 -12.79
C MET A 1 16.14 57.15 -12.13
N PRO A 2 15.97 55.85 -12.42
CA PRO A 2 14.89 55.07 -11.82
C PRO A 2 15.23 54.71 -10.37
N LYS A 3 14.28 54.92 -9.44
CA LYS A 3 14.45 54.72 -8.00
C LYS A 3 14.32 53.22 -7.68
N LYS A 4 15.34 52.64 -7.03
CA LYS A 4 15.41 51.21 -6.68
C LYS A 4 14.29 50.85 -5.68
N LYS A 5 13.49 49.81 -5.98
CA LYS A 5 12.43 49.33 -5.07
C LYS A 5 13.05 48.65 -3.84
N LYS A 6 12.49 48.93 -2.66
CA LYS A 6 12.94 48.37 -1.37
C LYS A 6 12.76 46.85 -1.39
N SER A 7 13.83 46.12 -1.14
CA SER A 7 13.81 44.66 -0.96
C SER A 7 12.87 44.31 0.17
N GLY A 8 11.89 43.44 -0.10
CA GLY A 8 11.02 42.87 0.92
C GLY A 8 11.86 42.16 1.97
N THR A 9 11.58 42.43 3.24
CA THR A 9 12.23 41.80 4.38
C THR A 9 12.06 40.29 4.27
N SER A 10 13.11 39.56 3.93
CA SER A 10 13.13 38.12 4.14
C SER A 10 13.20 37.92 5.65
N VAL A 11 12.10 37.49 6.26
CA VAL A 11 12.11 36.99 7.64
C VAL A 11 12.88 35.69 7.61
N TRP A 12 14.17 35.77 7.92
CA TRP A 12 14.99 34.60 8.12
C TRP A 12 14.52 33.96 9.43
N VAL A 13 13.91 32.80 9.32
CA VAL A 13 13.45 31.99 10.45
C VAL A 13 14.64 31.13 10.87
N ASP A 14 14.99 31.23 12.15
CA ASP A 14 16.09 30.46 12.73
C ASP A 14 15.77 28.96 12.63
N PRO A 15 16.67 28.11 12.09
CA PRO A 15 16.48 26.67 12.06
C PRO A 15 16.19 26.02 13.42
N ASP A 16 16.60 26.67 14.52
CA ASP A 16 16.32 26.21 15.90
C ASP A 16 14.93 26.65 16.41
N ASP A 17 14.23 27.55 15.72
CA ASP A 17 12.83 27.95 15.98
C ASP A 17 11.87 27.18 15.05
N ALA A 18 12.15 25.88 14.88
CA ALA A 18 11.32 24.99 14.08
C ALA A 18 9.97 24.75 14.79
N PRO A 19 8.85 24.74 14.05
CA PRO A 19 7.55 24.45 14.64
C PRO A 19 7.52 23.05 15.25
N GLU A 20 6.79 22.90 16.35
CA GLU A 20 6.60 21.60 16.99
C GLU A 20 5.93 20.60 16.04
N LEU A 21 6.37 19.34 16.09
CA LEU A 21 5.82 18.24 15.31
C LEU A 21 4.52 17.77 15.97
N ASP A 22 3.42 18.46 15.65
CA ASP A 22 2.08 18.17 16.14
C ASP A 22 1.43 16.96 15.45
N ASP A 23 0.28 16.52 15.97
CA ASP A 23 -0.46 15.38 15.40
C ASP A 23 -0.88 15.65 13.94
N ASP A 24 -1.16 16.91 13.58
CA ASP A 24 -1.47 17.33 12.21
C ASP A 24 -0.29 17.11 11.25
N PHE A 25 0.95 17.30 11.73
CA PHE A 25 2.16 16.96 10.98
C PHE A 25 2.23 15.45 10.73
N PHE A 26 2.00 14.62 11.75
CA PHE A 26 2.06 13.16 11.62
C PHE A 26 0.94 12.60 10.75
N ASP A 27 -0.25 13.21 10.76
CA ASP A 27 -1.39 12.82 9.92
C ASP A 27 -1.12 13.01 8.42
N ARG A 28 -0.29 13.99 8.06
CA ARG A 28 0.12 14.26 6.67
C ARG A 28 1.49 13.67 6.34
N ALA A 29 2.20 13.13 7.31
CA ALA A 29 3.55 12.63 7.14
C ALA A 29 3.58 11.36 6.28
N GLU A 30 4.53 11.32 5.35
CA GLU A 30 4.79 10.15 4.52
C GLU A 30 6.03 9.41 5.01
N ILE A 31 5.87 8.13 5.36
CA ILE A 31 6.98 7.30 5.81
C ILE A 31 7.83 6.91 4.60
N ARG A 32 9.11 7.29 4.61
CA ARG A 32 10.08 6.94 3.56
C ARG A 32 11.25 6.15 4.13
N GLU A 33 11.70 5.14 3.39
CA GLU A 33 12.98 4.47 3.60
C GLU A 33 13.88 4.77 2.39
N GLY A 34 14.91 5.60 2.59
CA GLY A 34 15.68 6.17 1.50
C GLY A 34 14.79 6.95 0.53
N ASP A 35 14.80 6.57 -0.75
CA ASP A 35 14.00 7.25 -1.77
C ASP A 35 12.58 6.67 -1.93
N LYS A 36 12.23 5.60 -1.21
CA LYS A 36 10.96 4.87 -1.37
C LYS A 36 9.94 5.22 -0.30
N ILE A 37 8.73 5.53 -0.75
CA ILE A 37 7.55 5.76 0.07
C ILE A 37 6.94 4.42 0.51
N ILE A 38 6.73 4.23 1.81
CA ILE A 38 6.10 3.04 2.40
C ILE A 38 4.69 3.43 2.86
N ARG A 39 3.66 3.08 2.07
CA ARG A 39 2.25 3.28 2.45
C ARG A 39 1.76 2.15 3.35
N ARG A 40 1.18 2.47 4.51
CA ARG A 40 0.49 1.49 5.37
C ARG A 40 -0.81 1.03 4.68
N GLY A 41 -1.03 -0.29 4.60
CA GLY A 41 -2.33 -0.88 4.28
C GLY A 41 -2.42 -1.78 3.05
N ARG A 42 -1.49 -1.71 2.08
CA ARG A 42 -1.48 -2.62 0.92
C ARG A 42 -0.04 -2.99 0.57
N PRO A 43 0.31 -4.29 0.47
CA PRO A 43 1.60 -4.69 -0.06
C PRO A 43 1.80 -4.02 -1.43
N PRO A 44 2.97 -3.44 -1.71
CA PRO A 44 3.26 -2.90 -3.03
C PRO A 44 2.99 -3.99 -4.08
N LEU A 45 2.34 -3.61 -5.18
CA LEU A 45 1.86 -4.48 -6.26
C LEU A 45 2.95 -5.29 -6.99
N GLY A 46 4.15 -5.42 -6.43
CA GLY A 46 5.34 -5.92 -7.09
C GLY A 46 5.82 -7.32 -6.72
N LEU A 47 5.28 -8.00 -5.70
CA LEU A 47 5.87 -9.28 -5.28
C LEU A 47 4.95 -10.51 -5.42
N VAL A 48 3.68 -10.50 -5.00
CA VAL A 48 2.79 -11.68 -5.20
C VAL A 48 1.29 -11.33 -5.24
N ALA A 49 0.87 -10.41 -6.11
CA ALA A 49 -0.56 -10.09 -6.24
C ALA A 49 -1.34 -11.27 -6.88
N LYS A 50 -2.45 -11.68 -6.25
CA LYS A 50 -3.40 -12.65 -6.85
C LYS A 50 -3.99 -12.01 -8.12
N LYS A 51 -3.89 -12.69 -9.25
CA LYS A 51 -4.54 -12.24 -10.50
C LYS A 51 -5.97 -12.73 -10.53
N SER A 52 -6.92 -11.83 -10.80
CA SER A 52 -8.31 -12.21 -11.11
C SER A 52 -8.34 -12.79 -12.52
N VAL A 53 -8.78 -14.04 -12.64
CA VAL A 53 -8.97 -14.73 -13.92
C VAL A 53 -10.37 -15.31 -13.98
N THR A 54 -10.98 -15.33 -15.16
CA THR A 54 -12.27 -16.00 -15.39
C THR A 54 -12.01 -17.48 -15.68
N LEU A 55 -12.33 -18.36 -14.74
CA LEU A 55 -12.21 -19.81 -14.85
C LEU A 55 -13.58 -20.46 -14.64
N ARG A 56 -13.91 -21.48 -15.43
CA ARG A 56 -15.07 -22.33 -15.21
C ARG A 56 -14.64 -23.58 -14.46
N LEU A 57 -15.38 -23.91 -13.41
CA LEU A 57 -15.22 -25.12 -12.62
C LEU A 57 -16.57 -25.84 -12.61
N ASP A 58 -16.53 -27.15 -12.39
CA ASP A 58 -17.73 -27.96 -12.25
C ASP A 58 -18.53 -27.52 -11.00
N ASP A 59 -19.85 -27.69 -11.05
CA ASP A 59 -20.76 -27.17 -10.02
C ASP A 59 -20.59 -27.90 -8.69
N ASP A 60 -20.31 -29.21 -8.73
CA ASP A 60 -20.04 -30.06 -7.56
C ASP A 60 -18.78 -29.60 -6.80
N VAL A 61 -17.73 -29.20 -7.53
CA VAL A 61 -16.50 -28.63 -6.95
C VAL A 61 -16.82 -27.31 -6.24
N ILE A 62 -17.59 -26.43 -6.88
CA ILE A 62 -17.97 -25.15 -6.28
C ILE A 62 -18.83 -25.38 -5.04
N ALA A 63 -19.79 -26.29 -5.09
CA ALA A 63 -20.66 -26.65 -3.96
C ALA A 63 -19.84 -27.18 -2.78
N ALA A 64 -18.96 -28.17 -3.01
CA ALA A 64 -18.10 -28.74 -1.98
C ALA A 64 -17.21 -27.68 -1.30
N TYR A 65 -16.66 -26.73 -2.07
CA TYR A 65 -15.87 -25.66 -1.47
C TYR A 65 -16.76 -24.64 -0.72
N ARG A 66 -17.93 -24.29 -1.23
CA ARG A 66 -18.85 -23.35 -0.54
C ARG A 66 -19.32 -23.89 0.81
N GLU A 67 -19.52 -25.20 0.93
CA GLU A 67 -19.87 -25.86 2.20
C GLU A 67 -18.79 -25.66 3.28
N THR A 68 -17.53 -25.47 2.90
CA THR A 68 -16.45 -25.14 3.85
C THR A 68 -16.58 -23.75 4.50
N GLY A 69 -17.56 -22.95 4.07
CA GLY A 69 -17.89 -21.65 4.63
C GLY A 69 -16.95 -20.53 4.20
N ALA A 70 -16.84 -19.50 5.04
CA ALA A 70 -16.03 -18.31 4.74
C ALA A 70 -14.58 -18.69 4.36
N GLY A 71 -14.07 -18.04 3.32
CA GLY A 71 -12.71 -18.28 2.82
C GLY A 71 -12.55 -19.44 1.83
N TRP A 72 -13.64 -20.03 1.34
CA TRP A 72 -13.58 -21.14 0.36
C TRP A 72 -12.74 -20.84 -0.89
N GLN A 73 -12.76 -19.59 -1.38
CA GLN A 73 -11.91 -19.15 -2.51
C GLN A 73 -10.40 -19.19 -2.19
N SER A 74 -10.03 -18.95 -0.93
CA SER A 74 -8.65 -19.09 -0.49
C SER A 74 -8.26 -20.56 -0.36
N ARG A 75 -9.19 -21.43 0.07
CA ARG A 75 -8.96 -22.89 0.17
C ARG A 75 -8.75 -23.51 -1.20
N ILE A 76 -9.61 -23.23 -2.18
CA ILE A 76 -9.44 -23.76 -3.54
C ILE A 76 -8.11 -23.31 -4.16
N ASN A 77 -7.71 -22.04 -3.95
CA ASN A 77 -6.40 -21.57 -4.41
C ASN A 77 -5.23 -22.28 -3.71
N ALA A 78 -5.37 -22.63 -2.43
CA ALA A 78 -4.35 -23.40 -1.70
C ALA A 78 -4.22 -24.83 -2.25
N ASP A 79 -5.33 -25.47 -2.60
CA ASP A 79 -5.31 -26.83 -3.16
C ASP A 79 -4.78 -26.85 -4.60
N LEU A 80 -5.14 -25.86 -5.42
CA LEU A 80 -4.53 -25.67 -6.74
C LEU A 80 -3.01 -25.49 -6.66
N ARG A 81 -2.51 -24.78 -5.65
CA ARG A 81 -1.07 -24.66 -5.38
C ARG A 81 -0.43 -26.00 -5.03
N LYS A 82 -1.05 -26.78 -4.14
CA LYS A 82 -0.57 -28.14 -3.79
C LYS A 82 -0.52 -29.05 -5.03
N ALA A 83 -1.59 -29.06 -5.83
CA ALA A 83 -1.69 -29.88 -7.04
C ALA A 83 -0.59 -29.54 -8.06
N ARG A 84 -0.20 -28.26 -8.14
CA ARG A 84 0.89 -27.77 -9.00
C ARG A 84 2.26 -27.77 -8.33
N LYS A 85 2.38 -28.30 -7.10
CA LYS A 85 3.62 -28.29 -6.29
C LYS A 85 4.23 -26.89 -6.13
N LEU A 86 3.36 -25.87 -6.04
CA LEU A 86 3.76 -24.49 -5.79
C LEU A 86 3.92 -24.29 -4.27
N GLY A 87 5.00 -23.63 -3.86
CA GLY A 87 5.27 -23.32 -2.45
C GLY A 87 4.15 -22.50 -1.79
N LYS A 88 4.13 -22.51 -0.44
CA LYS A 88 3.28 -21.60 0.33
C LYS A 88 3.77 -20.17 0.09
N VAL A 89 2.83 -19.26 -0.15
CA VAL A 89 3.06 -17.80 -0.25
C VAL A 89 2.60 -17.17 1.04
#